data_AF-A0A3S1T4B1-F1
#
_entry.id   AF-A0A3S1T4B1-F1
#
_cell.length_a   1.000
_cell.length_b   1.000
_cell.length_c   1.000
_cell.angle_alpha   90.00
_cell.angle_beta   90.00
_cell.angle_gamma   90.00
#
_symmetry.space_group_name_H-M   'P 1'
#
loop_
_entity.id
_entity.type
_entity.pdbx_description
1 polymer ?
#
loop_
_entity_poly.entity_id
_entity_poly.type
_entity_poly.pdbx_seq_one_letter_code
_entity_poly.pdbx_strand_id
1 'polypeptide(L)' 'MTTHTKPGLRPANPNFSSGPCAKRPGWSVEALRNAALGRSHRAKIGKTKLEQAI' A
#
# COMPACT_ATOMS: atom_id res chain seq x y z
N MET A 1 -21.72 19.13 -5.56
CA MET A 1 -20.66 18.37 -4.88
C MET A 1 -21.16 18.00 -3.49
N THR A 2 -21.14 16.72 -3.13
CA THR A 2 -21.52 16.26 -1.79
C THR A 2 -20.37 16.46 -0.82
N THR A 3 -20.59 17.17 0.27
CA THR A 3 -19.62 17.37 1.35
C THR A 3 -19.74 16.22 2.35
N HIS A 4 -18.75 15.32 2.39
CA HIS A 4 -18.69 14.27 3.40
C HIS A 4 -18.09 14.84 4.69
N THR A 5 -18.79 14.68 5.81
CA THR A 5 -18.25 15.03 7.13
C THR A 5 -17.06 14.15 7.46
N LYS A 6 -15.97 14.75 7.96
CA LYS A 6 -14.79 14.00 8.38
C LYS A 6 -15.16 13.12 9.57
N PRO A 7 -14.80 11.82 9.58
CA PRO A 7 -15.00 10.97 10.75
C PRO A 7 -14.26 11.54 11.96
N GLY A 8 -14.98 11.74 13.07
CA GLY A 8 -14.41 12.27 14.32
C GLY A 8 -13.55 11.23 15.06
N LEU A 9 -13.82 9.94 14.85
CA LEU A 9 -13.11 8.84 15.49
C LEU A 9 -11.93 8.37 14.63
N ARG A 10 -10.74 8.29 15.24
CA ARG A 10 -9.56 7.67 14.63
C ARG A 10 -9.53 6.17 14.97
N PRO A 11 -8.98 5.32 14.09
CA PRO A 11 -8.76 3.91 14.42
C PRO A 11 -7.88 3.76 15.67
N ALA A 12 -8.21 2.81 16.55
CA ALA A 12 -7.45 2.54 17.77
C ALA A 12 -6.05 1.97 17.49
N ASN A 13 -5.86 1.30 16.35
CA ASN A 13 -4.57 0.72 15.97
C ASN A 13 -3.67 1.78 15.32
N PRO A 14 -2.49 2.09 15.89
CA PRO A 14 -1.59 3.15 15.39
C PRO A 14 -1.01 2.84 14.00
N ASN A 15 -1.12 1.61 13.52
CA ASN A 15 -0.64 1.22 12.19
C ASN A 15 -1.65 1.50 11.07
N PHE A 16 -2.85 2.03 11.36
CA PHE A 16 -3.76 2.51 10.32
C PHE A 16 -3.13 3.66 9.52
N SER A 17 -3.27 3.59 8.19
CA SER A 17 -2.67 4.58 7.27
C SER A 17 -3.63 4.94 6.14
N SER A 18 -3.14 5.42 5.01
CA SER A 18 -3.92 5.93 3.86
C SER A 18 -4.72 4.87 3.08
N GLY A 19 -5.02 3.72 3.68
CA GLY A 19 -5.79 2.63 3.07
C GLY A 19 -6.81 2.05 4.05
N PRO A 20 -7.70 1.17 3.58
CA PRO A 20 -8.77 0.60 4.40
C PRO A 20 -8.29 -0.35 5.51
N CYS A 21 -6.98 -0.64 5.58
CA CYS A 21 -6.39 -1.61 6.49
C CYS A 21 -5.14 -1.07 7.21
N ALA A 22 -4.85 -1.62 8.39
CA ALA A 22 -3.62 -1.36 9.12
C ALA A 22 -2.39 -1.92 8.38
N LYS A 23 -1.29 -1.17 8.40
CA LYS A 23 0.03 -1.66 7.99
C LYS A 23 0.57 -2.67 9.00
N ARG A 24 1.53 -3.47 8.56
CA ARG A 24 2.28 -4.39 9.42
C ARG A 24 3.13 -3.58 10.43
N PRO A 25 3.32 -4.04 11.67
CA PRO A 25 4.26 -3.41 12.59
C PRO A 25 5.66 -3.32 11.99
N GLY A 26 6.35 -2.19 12.18
CA GLY A 26 7.68 -1.94 11.60
C GLY A 26 7.67 -1.67 10.10
N TRP A 27 6.51 -1.43 9.48
CA TRP A 27 6.45 -1.03 8.07
C TRP A 27 7.25 0.26 7.83
N SER A 28 7.98 0.30 6.71
CA SER A 28 8.75 1.46 6.27
C SER A 28 8.65 1.64 4.75
N VAL A 29 8.78 2.88 4.27
CA VAL A 29 8.71 3.22 2.82
C VAL A 29 9.81 2.50 2.04
N GLU A 30 10.91 2.19 2.71
CA GLU A 30 12.07 1.45 2.24
C GLU A 30 11.71 0.10 1.62
N ALA A 31 10.62 -0.54 2.07
CA ALA A 31 10.11 -1.77 1.47
C ALA A 31 9.68 -1.59 0.01
N LEU A 32 9.40 -0.36 -0.43
CA LEU A 32 9.01 -0.03 -1.79
C LEU A 32 10.19 0.31 -2.71
N ARG A 33 11.44 0.37 -2.20
CA ARG A 33 12.62 0.75 -3.03
C ARG A 33 12.77 -0.11 -4.28
N ASN A 34 12.49 -1.40 -4.14
CA ASN A 34 12.57 -2.36 -5.23
C ASN A 34 11.18 -2.73 -5.78
N ALA A 35 10.14 -1.93 -5.52
CA ALA A 35 8.83 -2.17 -6.11
C ALA A 35 8.82 -1.79 -7.61
N ALA A 36 8.03 -2.50 -8.43
CA ALA A 36 7.86 -2.17 -9.85
C ALA A 36 6.84 -1.01 -10.03
N LEU A 37 7.15 0.16 -9.46
CA LEU A 37 6.28 1.34 -9.53
C LEU A 37 6.22 1.92 -10.95
N GLY A 38 5.08 2.52 -11.31
CA GLY A 38 4.91 3.23 -12.59
C GLY A 38 4.92 2.34 -13.84
N ARG A 39 4.95 1.01 -13.71
CA ARG A 39 4.91 0.06 -14.83
C ARG A 39 3.78 -0.95 -14.63
N SER A 40 3.22 -1.43 -15.75
CA SER A 40 2.23 -2.51 -15.72
C SER A 40 2.87 -3.80 -15.20
N HIS A 41 2.07 -4.62 -14.49
CA HIS A 41 2.45 -5.96 -14.05
C HIS A 41 2.87 -6.89 -15.21
N ARG A 42 2.40 -6.61 -16.43
CA ARG A 42 2.77 -7.37 -17.64
C ARG A 42 4.14 -7.01 -18.20
N ALA A 43 4.73 -5.89 -17.78
CA ALA A 43 6.09 -5.54 -18.17
C ALA A 43 7.07 -6.59 -17.63
N LYS A 44 8.20 -6.79 -18.32
CA LYS A 44 9.21 -7.80 -17.96
C LYS A 44 9.55 -7.79 -16.46
N ILE A 45 9.80 -6.61 -15.88
CA ILE A 45 10.11 -6.46 -14.44
C ILE A 45 8.97 -6.88 -13.52
N GLY A 46 7.72 -6.60 -13.88
CA GLY A 46 6.54 -6.98 -13.09
C GLY A 46 6.30 -8.48 -13.15
N LYS A 47 6.35 -9.06 -14.35
CA LYS A 47 6.17 -10.49 -14.58
C LYS A 47 7.21 -11.32 -13.83
N THR A 48 8.49 -10.97 -13.94
CA THR A 48 9.58 -11.68 -13.23
C THR A 48 9.40 -11.65 -11.71
N LYS A 49 8.95 -10.52 -11.14
CA LYS A 49 8.72 -10.43 -9.69
C LYS A 49 7.52 -11.26 -9.22
N LEU A 50 6.47 -11.35 -10.04
CA LEU A 50 5.31 -12.20 -9.75
C LEU A 50 5.69 -13.69 -9.77
N GLU A 51 6.49 -14.10 -10.75
CA GLU A 51 7.01 -15.48 -10.84
C GLU A 51 7.88 -15.88 -9.63
N GLN A 52 8.55 -14.92 -8.98
CA GLN A 52 9.34 -15.18 -7.75
C GLN A 52 8.50 -15.28 -6.48
N ALA A 53 7.26 -14.80 -6.51
CA ALA A 53 6.40 -14.66 -5.33
C ALA A 53 5.32 -15.73 -5.22
N ILE A 54 5.22 -16.61 -6.23
CA ILE A 54 4.27 -17.72 -6.35
C ILE A 54 5.08 -19.01 -6.34
#